data_AF-A0A380ZFG3-F1
#
_entry.id   AF-A0A380ZFG3-F1
#
_cell.length_a   1.000
_cell.length_b   1.000
_cell.length_c   1.000
_cell.angle_alpha   90.00
_cell.angle_beta   90.00
_cell.angle_gamma   90.00
#
_symmetry.space_group_name_H-M   'P 1'
#
loop_
_entity.id
_entity.type
_entity.pdbx_description
1 polymer ?
#
loop_
_entity_poly.entity_id
_entity_poly.type
_entity_poly.pdbx_seq_one_letter_code
_entity_poly.pdbx_strand_id
1 'polypeptide(L)'
;MYDPTFGHISIDGINIRSVNRESLRKSLATVFQDADLFNRTIHNNISIGRATVTDEELYEAAKIAAAHDFILKKNNRYDTIVGERGSQLSGGEKQRLAIARAV
;
A
#
# COMPACT_ATOMS: atom_id res chain seq x y z
N MET A 1 -6.19 12.45 -9.81
CA MET A 1 -6.35 13.52 -8.80
C MET A 1 -6.60 14.82 -9.51
N TYR A 2 -7.55 15.61 -9.01
CA TYR A 2 -8.02 16.85 -9.61
C TYR A 2 -7.75 18.03 -8.68
N ASP A 3 -7.78 19.22 -9.26
CA ASP A 3 -7.69 20.48 -8.54
C ASP A 3 -9.08 20.89 -8.00
N PRO A 4 -9.18 21.52 -6.82
CA PRO A 4 -10.47 21.98 -6.30
C PRO A 4 -11.05 23.07 -7.20
N THR A 5 -12.36 22.98 -7.50
CA THR A 5 -13.07 23.95 -8.34
C THR A 5 -13.10 25.33 -7.69
N PHE A 6 -13.22 25.40 -6.36
CA PHE A 6 -13.17 26.64 -5.57
C PHE A 6 -12.32 26.46 -4.32
N GLY A 7 -11.67 27.54 -3.87
CA GLY A 7 -10.79 27.53 -2.70
C GLY A 7 -9.39 26.96 -2.96
N HIS A 8 -8.70 26.55 -1.90
CA HIS A 8 -7.40 25.91 -1.98
C HIS A 8 -7.24 24.85 -0.89
N ILE A 9 -6.34 23.89 -1.11
CA ILE A 9 -5.94 22.89 -0.14
C ILE A 9 -4.50 23.19 0.24
N SER A 10 -4.21 23.19 1.54
CA SER A 10 -2.86 23.35 2.08
C SER A 10 -2.48 22.19 2.98
N ILE A 11 -1.20 21.84 2.98
CA ILE A 11 -0.56 20.94 3.93
C ILE A 11 0.52 21.76 4.63
N ASP A 12 0.49 21.81 5.96
CA ASP A 12 1.37 22.65 6.77
C ASP A 12 1.39 24.13 6.34
N GLY A 13 0.24 24.64 5.91
CA GLY A 13 0.08 26.01 5.42
C GLY A 13 0.58 26.25 4.00
N ILE A 14 1.21 25.26 3.34
CA ILE A 14 1.70 25.37 1.96
C ILE A 14 0.61 24.86 1.00
N ASN A 15 0.24 25.68 0.01
CA ASN A 15 -0.74 25.30 -1.00
C ASN A 15 -0.25 24.11 -1.84
N ILE A 16 -1.06 23.07 -2.00
CA ILE A 16 -0.67 21.87 -2.76
C ILE A 16 -0.38 22.15 -4.25
N ARG A 17 -0.87 23.27 -4.80
CA ARG A 17 -0.61 23.70 -6.18
C ARG A 17 0.78 24.33 -6.36
N SER A 18 1.41 24.81 -5.28
CA SER A 18 2.74 25.42 -5.33
C SER A 18 3.88 24.43 -5.09
N VAL A 19 3.57 23.16 -4.80
CA VAL A 19 4.56 22.10 -4.58
C VAL A 19 4.63 21.15 -5.78
N ASN A 20 5.81 20.58 -5.99
CA ASN A 20 6.01 19.56 -7.00
C ASN A 20 5.14 18.32 -6.70
N ARG A 21 4.37 17.87 -7.70
CA ARG A 21 3.43 16.75 -7.56
C ARG A 21 4.09 15.42 -7.20
N GLU A 22 5.30 15.16 -7.67
CA GLU A 22 6.04 13.94 -7.33
C GLU A 22 6.46 13.95 -5.86
N SER A 23 7.01 15.08 -5.39
CA SER A 23 7.37 15.27 -3.99
C SER A 23 6.16 15.08 -3.07
N LEU A 24 5.05 15.77 -3.39
CA LEU A 24 3.79 15.65 -2.65
C LEU A 24 3.31 14.19 -2.55
N ARG A 25 3.42 13.41 -3.64
CA ARG A 25 3.03 11.99 -3.65
C ARG A 25 3.97 11.09 -2.87
N LYS A 26 5.25 11.44 -2.74
CA LYS A 26 6.18 10.70 -1.87
C LYS A 26 5.89 10.91 -0.39
N SER A 27 5.25 12.02 -0.04
CA SER A 27 4.84 12.35 1.34
C SER A 27 3.43 11.87 1.71
N LEU A 28 2.70 11.24 0.79
CA LEU A 28 1.32 10.80 1.00
C LEU A 28 1.15 9.36 0.53
N ALA A 29 0.54 8.53 1.37
CA ALA A 29 0.03 7.23 0.98
C ALA A 29 -1.50 7.28 0.90
N THR A 30 -2.10 6.51 -0.01
CA THR A 30 -3.56 6.41 -0.14
C THR A 30 -3.96 4.95 -0.17
N VAL A 31 -4.92 4.58 0.66
CA VAL A 31 -5.48 3.23 0.73
C VAL A 31 -6.94 3.30 0.31
N PHE A 32 -7.27 2.64 -0.79
CA PHE A 32 -8.64 2.56 -1.29
C PHE A 32 -9.41 1.41 -0.64
N GLN A 33 -10.73 1.56 -0.53
CA GLN A 33 -11.61 0.51 -0.02
C GLN A 33 -11.54 -0.76 -0.87
N ASP A 34 -11.55 -0.61 -2.19
CA ASP A 34 -11.28 -1.68 -3.15
C ASP A 34 -9.79 -1.68 -3.50
N ALA A 35 -9.02 -2.40 -2.70
CA ALA A 35 -7.58 -2.55 -2.94
C ALA A 35 -7.33 -3.49 -4.13
N ASP A 36 -6.95 -2.92 -5.28
CA ASP A 36 -6.46 -3.69 -6.41
C ASP A 36 -5.07 -4.27 -6.08
N LEU A 37 -5.02 -5.61 -5.99
CA LEU A 37 -3.78 -6.36 -5.86
C LEU A 37 -3.34 -6.90 -7.22
N PHE A 38 -2.04 -6.86 -7.49
CA PHE A 38 -1.48 -7.46 -8.69
C PHE A 38 -1.41 -8.97 -8.50
N ASN A 39 -1.59 -9.73 -9.58
CA ASN A 39 -1.42 -11.18 -9.58
C ASN A 39 0.08 -11.54 -9.46
N ARG A 40 0.63 -11.33 -8.27
CA ARG A 40 2.03 -11.50 -7.86
C ARG A 40 2.05 -12.03 -6.41
N THR A 41 3.25 -12.31 -5.90
CA THR A 41 3.44 -12.70 -4.50
C THR A 41 2.98 -11.61 -3.54
N ILE A 42 2.69 -11.99 -2.29
CA ILE A 42 2.39 -11.04 -1.21
C ILE A 42 3.56 -10.07 -1.02
N HIS A 43 4.80 -10.56 -1.03
CA HIS A 43 6.02 -9.73 -0.97
C HIS A 43 6.02 -8.63 -2.03
N ASN A 44 5.87 -9.02 -3.30
CA ASN A 44 5.86 -8.08 -4.43
C ASN A 44 4.69 -7.10 -4.40
N ASN A 45 3.57 -7.50 -3.78
CA ASN A 45 2.45 -6.60 -3.60
C ASN A 45 2.75 -5.56 -2.53
N ILE A 46 3.40 -5.91 -1.41
CA ILE A 46 3.73 -4.96 -0.33
C ILE A 46 4.82 -3.97 -0.77
N SER A 47 5.86 -4.45 -1.46
CA SER A 47 7.00 -3.63 -1.89
C SER A 47 6.72 -2.73 -3.11
N ILE A 48 5.49 -2.70 -3.61
CA ILE A 48 5.17 -1.97 -4.84
C ILE A 48 5.43 -0.47 -4.71
N GLY A 49 6.09 0.12 -5.70
CA GLY A 49 6.44 1.55 -5.68
C GLY A 49 7.66 1.90 -4.83
N ARG A 50 8.28 0.93 -4.14
CA ARG A 50 9.54 1.09 -3.43
C ARG A 50 10.65 0.35 -4.19
N ALA A 51 11.72 1.06 -4.56
CA ALA A 51 12.78 0.51 -5.40
C ALA A 51 13.64 -0.53 -4.67
N THR A 52 13.82 -0.36 -3.37
CA THR A 52 14.60 -1.23 -2.48
C THR A 52 13.87 -1.32 -1.15
N VAL A 53 13.49 -2.53 -0.75
CA VAL A 53 12.86 -2.84 0.54
C VAL A 53 13.55 -4.09 1.07
N THR A 54 14.08 -4.04 2.29
CA THR A 54 14.61 -5.25 2.92
C THR A 54 13.46 -6.12 3.42
N ASP A 55 13.73 -7.42 3.60
CA ASP A 55 12.71 -8.32 4.13
C ASP A 55 12.28 -7.90 5.54
N GLU A 56 13.19 -7.36 6.36
CA GLU A 56 12.86 -6.82 7.68
C GLU A 56 11.87 -5.66 7.60
N GLU A 57 12.12 -4.66 6.74
CA GLU A 57 11.19 -3.54 6.54
C GLU A 57 9.82 -4.01 6.08
N LEU A 58 9.78 -4.98 5.17
CA LEU A 58 8.55 -5.56 4.66
C LEU A 58 7.78 -6.32 5.74
N TYR A 59 8.48 -7.06 6.59
CA TYR A 59 7.88 -7.79 7.70
C TYR A 59 7.33 -6.84 8.75
N GLU A 60 8.03 -5.75 9.06
CA GLU A 60 7.53 -4.71 9.97
C GLU A 60 6.30 -4.01 9.40
N ALA A 61 6.29 -3.62 8.11
CA ALA A 61 5.11 -3.06 7.45
C ALA A 61 3.92 -4.03 7.52
N ALA A 62 4.16 -5.32 7.29
CA ALA A 62 3.13 -6.35 7.41
C ALA A 62 2.64 -6.56 8.85
N LYS A 63 3.50 -6.39 9.87
CA LYS A 63 3.10 -6.47 11.29
C LYS A 63 2.25 -5.27 11.69
N ILE A 64 2.68 -4.06 11.32
CA ILE A 64 1.93 -2.82 11.57
C ILE A 64 0.52 -2.91 10.96
N ALA A 65 0.40 -3.50 9.77
CA ALA A 65 -0.88 -3.71 9.10
C ALA A 65 -1.68 -4.94 9.60
N ALA A 66 -1.23 -5.63 10.65
CA ALA A 66 -1.80 -6.89 11.15
C ALA A 66 -1.92 -7.99 10.06
N ALA A 67 -1.04 -7.96 9.07
CA ALA A 67 -1.01 -8.90 7.96
C ALA A 67 -0.08 -10.09 8.21
N HIS A 68 1.01 -9.88 8.95
CA HIS A 68 2.08 -10.85 9.15
C HIS A 68 1.57 -12.25 9.56
N ASP A 69 0.70 -12.33 10.56
CA ASP A 69 0.24 -13.61 11.11
C ASP A 69 -0.58 -14.45 10.12
N PHE A 70 -1.43 -13.82 9.31
CA PHE A 70 -2.21 -14.57 8.32
C PHE A 70 -1.32 -14.98 7.13
N ILE A 71 -0.32 -14.16 6.79
CA ILE A 71 0.65 -14.48 5.74
C ILE A 71 1.41 -15.74 6.15
N LEU A 72 1.92 -15.81 7.39
CA LEU A 72 2.67 -16.97 7.88
C LEU A 72 1.86 -18.27 7.95
N LYS A 73 0.52 -18.19 8.04
CA LYS A 73 -0.36 -19.37 7.99
C LYS A 73 -0.53 -19.96 6.59
N LYS A 74 -0.13 -19.25 5.53
CA LYS A 74 -0.17 -19.77 4.16
C LYS A 74 1.04 -20.66 3.89
N ASN A 75 0.87 -21.71 3.09
CA ASN A 75 1.94 -22.66 2.75
C ASN A 75 3.22 -21.98 2.24
N ASN A 76 3.06 -20.98 1.36
CA ASN A 76 4.18 -20.26 0.75
C ASN A 76 4.46 -18.91 1.41
N ARG A 77 3.82 -18.60 2.54
CA ARG A 77 4.04 -17.37 3.30
C ARG A 77 4.01 -16.12 2.40
N TYR A 78 5.08 -15.31 2.42
CA TYR A 78 5.22 -14.09 1.62
C TYR A 78 5.33 -14.34 0.11
N ASP A 79 5.72 -15.55 -0.30
CA ASP A 79 5.77 -15.97 -1.71
C ASP A 79 4.41 -16.47 -2.23
N THR A 80 3.36 -16.44 -1.39
CA THR A 80 2.01 -16.79 -1.84
C THR A 80 1.54 -15.82 -2.91
N ILE A 81 1.17 -16.34 -4.08
CA ILE A 81 0.56 -15.56 -5.16
C ILE A 81 -0.89 -15.26 -4.77
N VAL A 82 -1.28 -13.98 -4.79
CA VAL A 82 -2.60 -13.55 -4.28
C VAL A 82 -3.76 -13.80 -5.26
N GLY A 83 -3.46 -14.19 -6.49
CA GLY A 83 -4.44 -14.37 -7.57
C GLY A 83 -4.87 -13.04 -8.21
N GLU A 84 -5.68 -13.13 -9.26
CA GLU A 84 -6.22 -11.96 -9.96
C GLU A 84 -7.01 -11.07 -8.99
N ARG A 85 -6.63 -9.79 -8.88
CA ARG A 85 -7.22 -8.82 -7.94
C ARG A 85 -7.31 -9.35 -6.50
N GLY A 86 -6.35 -10.19 -6.10
CA GLY A 86 -6.30 -10.79 -4.77
C GLY A 86 -7.36 -11.86 -4.52
N SER A 87 -7.90 -12.53 -5.55
CA SER A 87 -8.99 -13.51 -5.41
C SER A 87 -8.77 -14.61 -4.35
N GLN A 88 -7.52 -14.90 -3.97
CA GLN A 88 -7.18 -15.88 -2.94
C GLN A 88 -7.16 -15.32 -1.51
N LEU A 89 -7.68 -14.11 -1.31
CA LEU A 89 -7.69 -13.40 -0.04
C LEU A 89 -9.12 -12.96 0.32
N SER A 90 -9.45 -13.07 1.60
CA SER A 90 -10.65 -12.44 2.15
C SER A 90 -10.57 -10.91 2.03
N GLY A 91 -11.71 -10.23 2.07
CA GLY A 91 -11.75 -8.75 2.00
C GLY A 91 -10.89 -8.07 3.07
N GLY A 92 -10.92 -8.57 4.31
CA GLY A 92 -10.09 -8.05 5.39
C GLY A 92 -8.58 -8.28 5.17
N GLU A 93 -8.18 -9.42 4.59
CA GLU A 93 -6.78 -9.65 4.23
C GLU A 93 -6.31 -8.71 3.11
N LYS A 94 -7.16 -8.46 2.10
CA LYS A 94 -6.85 -7.49 1.03
C LYS A 94 -6.64 -6.10 1.61
N GLN A 95 -7.52 -5.67 2.51
CA GLN A 95 -7.41 -4.36 3.15
C GLN A 95 -6.12 -4.23 3.97
N ARG A 96 -5.76 -5.26 4.75
CA ARG A 96 -4.50 -5.26 5.50
C ARG A 96 -3.26 -5.25 4.60
N LEU A 97 -3.28 -5.96 3.47
CA LEU A 97 -2.22 -5.87 2.47
C LEU A 97 -2.12 -4.47 1.84
N ALA A 98 -3.26 -3.82 1.61
CA ALA A 98 -3.29 -2.46 1.10
C ALA A 98 -2.73 -1.45 2.10
N ILE A 99 -2.99 -1.66 3.39
CA ILE A 99 -2.40 -0.86 4.48
C ILE A 99 -0.89 -1.11 4.54
N ALA A 100 -0.43 -2.36 4.45
CA ALA A 100 1.00 -2.68 4.47
C ALA A 100 1.79 -1.98 3.35
N ARG A 101 1.18 -1.75 2.18
CA ARG A 101 1.80 -0.97 1.08
C ARG A 101 1.98 0.51 1.38
N ALA A 102 1.20 1.05 2.31
CA ALA A 102 1.19 2.46 2.68
C ALA A 102 2.18 2.79 3.81
N VAL A 103 2.87 1.77 4.35
CA VAL A 103 3.87 1.87 5.43
C VAL A 103 5.28 1.78 4.83
#